data_AF-A0A850I2I1-F1
#
_entry.id   AF-A0A850I2I1-F1
#
_cell.length_a   1.000
_cell.length_b   1.000
_cell.length_c   1.000
_cell.angle_alpha   90.00
_cell.angle_beta   90.00
_cell.angle_gamma   90.00
#
_symmetry.space_group_name_H-M   'P 1'
#
loop_
_entity.id
_entity.type
_entity.pdbx_description
1 polymer ?
#
loop_
_entity_poly.entity_id
_entity_poly.type
_entity_poly.pdbx_seq_one_letter_code
_entity_poly.pdbx_strand_id
1 'polypeptide(L)'
;MAVRTARSPSLRIKCAAALLALTDERGDRLIPHEHSKAMSADQIISLFQFDHHPIRAEAGGPTEPWNLDPRLIPEHRIKTAKKDAPEIAKIRRVAAAEEDFRRRLLTPKDQREPRRSRWPKRKMRGR
;
A
#
# COMPACT_ATOMS: atom_id res chain seq x y z
N MET A 1 40.82 12.86 34.08
CA MET A 1 40.18 12.86 32.74
C MET A 1 38.71 13.19 32.92
N ALA A 2 38.21 14.27 32.32
CA ALA A 2 36.79 14.61 32.42
C ALA A 2 35.97 13.60 31.62
N VAL A 3 35.06 12.88 32.30
CA VAL A 3 34.07 12.03 31.66
C VAL A 3 33.15 12.96 30.86
N ARG A 4 33.33 12.99 29.54
CA ARG A 4 32.38 13.69 28.65
C ARG A 4 31.07 12.93 28.75
N THR A 5 30.13 13.47 29.51
CA THR A 5 28.75 12.98 29.52
C THR A 5 28.19 13.12 28.11
N ALA A 6 27.82 11.99 27.52
CA ALA A 6 27.22 11.97 26.19
C ALA A 6 25.90 12.76 26.23
N ARG A 7 25.73 13.72 25.31
CA ARG A 7 24.45 14.41 25.16
C ARG A 7 23.39 13.40 24.72
N SER A 8 22.17 13.55 25.25
CA SER A 8 21.02 12.75 24.82
C SER A 8 20.82 12.86 23.30
N PRO A 9 20.56 11.74 22.60
CA PRO A 9 20.35 11.76 21.16
C PRO A 9 19.08 12.54 20.79
N SER A 10 19.14 13.30 19.69
CA SER A 10 17.96 14.00 19.14
C SER A 10 16.91 13.01 18.63
N LEU A 11 15.67 13.46 18.46
CA LEU A 11 14.58 12.62 17.93
C LEU A 11 14.94 12.03 16.56
N ARG A 12 15.64 12.80 15.72
CA ARG A 12 16.13 12.34 14.41
C ARG A 12 17.09 11.16 14.54
N ILE A 13 18.05 11.23 15.47
CA ILE A 13 18.97 10.11 15.74
C ILE A 13 18.21 8.90 16.29
N LYS A 14 17.25 9.11 17.19
CA LYS A 14 16.40 8.04 17.74
C LYS A 14 15.59 7.35 16.63
N CYS A 15 15.02 8.12 15.71
CA CYS A 15 14.27 7.59 14.56
C CYS A 15 15.16 6.77 13.63
N ALA A 16 16.32 7.32 13.21
CA ALA A 16 17.27 6.58 12.37
C ALA A 16 17.76 5.29 13.06
N ALA A 17 18.06 5.35 14.36
CA ALA A 17 18.46 4.18 15.14
C ALA A 17 17.35 3.12 15.23
N ALA A 18 16.09 3.53 15.37
CA ALA A 18 14.94 2.63 15.36
C ALA A 18 14.75 1.95 13.99
N LEU A 19 14.91 2.70 12.89
CA LEU A 19 14.83 2.14 11.52
C LEU A 19 15.96 1.13 11.24
N LEU A 20 17.17 1.37 11.76
CA LEU A 20 18.29 0.43 11.64
C LEU A 20 18.09 -0.88 12.42
N ALA A 21 17.15 -0.93 13.36
CA ALA A 21 16.81 -2.13 14.11
C ALA A 21 15.83 -3.05 13.35
N LEU A 22 15.24 -2.57 12.25
CA LEU A 22 14.33 -3.36 11.44
C LEU A 22 15.07 -4.48 10.71
N THR A 23 14.39 -5.62 10.60
CA THR A 23 14.90 -6.84 9.98
C THR A 23 13.94 -7.35 8.92
N ASP A 24 14.45 -8.12 7.99
CA ASP A 24 13.65 -8.87 7.03
C ASP A 24 13.04 -10.14 7.67
N GLU A 25 12.33 -10.93 6.87
CA GLU A 25 11.71 -12.18 7.32
C GLU A 25 12.72 -13.24 7.82
N ARG A 26 14.01 -13.09 7.49
CA ARG A 26 15.10 -13.98 7.91
C ARG A 26 15.80 -13.49 9.18
N GLY A 27 15.44 -12.31 9.67
CA GLY A 27 16.09 -11.66 10.82
C GLY A 27 17.35 -10.88 10.44
N ASP A 28 17.66 -10.75 9.14
CA ASP A 28 18.78 -9.95 8.69
C ASP A 28 18.39 -8.47 8.69
N ARG A 29 19.31 -7.57 9.04
CA ARG A 29 19.02 -6.13 9.04
C ARG A 29 18.72 -5.65 7.63
N LEU A 30 17.68 -4.83 7.49
CA LEU A 30 17.34 -4.18 6.22
C LEU A 30 18.49 -3.32 5.68
N ILE A 31 19.27 -2.73 6.59
CA ILE A 31 20.50 -1.99 6.27
C ILE A 31 21.66 -2.63 7.04
N PRO A 32 22.69 -3.16 6.35
CA PRO A 32 23.88 -3.70 6.99
C PRO A 32 24.55 -2.70 7.93
N HIS A 33 25.03 -3.18 9.07
CA HIS A 33 25.62 -2.32 10.10
C HIS A 33 26.80 -1.50 9.56
N GLU A 34 27.69 -2.12 8.78
CA GLU A 34 28.85 -1.43 8.21
C GLU A 34 28.44 -0.31 7.23
N HIS A 35 27.40 -0.51 6.43
CA HIS A 35 26.89 0.55 5.54
C HIS A 35 26.29 1.71 6.35
N SER A 36 25.60 1.41 7.46
CA SER A 36 25.00 2.43 8.32
C SER A 36 26.01 3.41 8.92
N LYS A 37 27.27 2.99 9.14
CA LYS A 37 28.35 3.85 9.66
C LYS A 37 28.75 4.96 8.69
N ALA A 38 28.57 4.73 7.38
CA ALA A 38 28.90 5.68 6.33
C ALA A 38 27.74 6.63 6.00
N MET A 39 26.59 6.49 6.67
CA MET A 39 25.38 7.27 6.39
C MET A 39 25.05 8.23 7.53
N SER A 40 24.57 9.43 7.16
CA SER A 40 23.93 10.34 8.11
C SER A 40 22.54 9.83 8.50
N ALA A 41 21.99 10.35 9.60
CA ALA A 41 20.63 10.01 10.01
C ALA A 41 19.58 10.37 8.96
N ASP A 42 19.74 11.49 8.25
CA ASP A 42 18.82 11.89 7.18
C ASP A 42 18.92 10.94 5.98
N GLN A 43 20.13 10.47 5.64
CA GLN A 43 20.31 9.46 4.59
C GLN A 43 19.61 8.15 4.96
N ILE A 44 19.78 7.68 6.19
CA ILE A 44 19.10 6.46 6.68
C ILE A 44 17.58 6.62 6.59
N ILE A 45 17.03 7.72 7.10
CA ILE A 45 15.58 7.98 7.08
C ILE A 45 15.07 8.05 5.64
N SER A 46 15.82 8.67 4.73
CA SER A 46 15.42 8.84 3.33
C SER A 46 15.29 7.54 2.54
N LEU A 47 15.86 6.42 3.01
CA LEU A 47 15.75 5.12 2.36
C LEU A 47 14.36 4.48 2.55
N PHE A 48 13.60 4.95 3.54
CA PHE A 48 12.31 4.38 3.91
C PHE A 48 11.14 5.23 3.41
N GLN A 49 10.08 4.55 2.98
CA GLN A 49 8.75 5.11 2.82
C GLN A 49 7.83 4.51 3.88
N PHE A 50 6.90 5.33 4.40
CA PHE A 50 5.92 4.90 5.38
C PHE A 50 4.62 4.57 4.67
N ASP A 51 4.23 3.32 4.77
CA ASP A 51 3.12 2.71 4.05
C ASP A 51 1.91 2.55 4.97
N HIS A 52 0.73 2.96 4.50
CA HIS A 52 -0.49 2.87 5.30
C HIS A 52 -0.99 1.41 5.41
N HIS A 53 -0.84 0.82 6.60
CA HIS A 53 -1.22 -0.57 6.90
C HIS A 53 -1.67 -0.71 8.36
N PRO A 54 -2.77 -1.43 8.68
CA PRO A 54 -3.58 -2.25 7.78
C PRO A 54 -4.58 -1.48 6.93
N ILE A 55 -4.86 -0.21 7.26
CA ILE A 55 -5.86 0.59 6.57
C ILE A 55 -5.16 1.47 5.54
N ARG A 56 -5.37 1.16 4.27
CA ARG A 56 -4.82 1.93 3.14
C ARG A 56 -5.30 3.38 3.13
N ALA A 57 -4.45 4.28 2.65
CA ALA A 57 -4.79 5.70 2.50
C ALA A 57 -6.04 5.90 1.62
N GLU A 58 -6.18 5.16 0.51
CA GLU A 58 -7.33 5.27 -0.39
C GLU A 58 -8.65 4.81 0.23
N ALA A 59 -8.57 4.00 1.29
CA ALA A 59 -9.72 3.56 2.07
C ALA A 59 -10.02 4.51 3.26
N GLY A 60 -9.34 5.66 3.35
CA GLY A 60 -9.47 6.61 4.45
C GLY A 60 -8.59 6.29 5.66
N GLY A 61 -7.55 5.49 5.49
CA GLY A 61 -6.59 5.17 6.55
C GLY A 61 -5.88 6.43 7.07
N PRO A 62 -5.82 6.63 8.40
CA PRO A 62 -5.21 7.82 8.97
C PRO A 62 -3.68 7.74 8.95
N THR A 63 -3.02 8.90 8.94
CA THR A 63 -1.54 9.02 9.06
C THR A 63 -1.15 9.01 10.53
N GLU A 64 -1.35 7.87 11.19
CA GLU A 64 -1.07 7.65 12.60
C GLU A 64 0.04 6.61 12.76
N PRO A 65 0.89 6.68 13.81
CA PRO A 65 2.03 5.77 13.97
C PRO A 65 1.65 4.28 13.97
N TRP A 66 0.45 3.92 14.42
CA TRP A 66 -0.04 2.54 14.43
C TRP A 66 -0.50 2.04 13.05
N ASN A 67 -0.70 2.95 12.09
CA ASN A 67 -1.14 2.64 10.74
C ASN A 67 -0.02 2.86 9.70
N LEU A 68 1.23 3.05 10.13
CA LEU A 68 2.36 3.34 9.25
C LEU A 68 3.48 2.32 9.44
N ASP A 69 3.74 1.56 8.38
CA ASP A 69 4.85 0.61 8.33
C ASP A 69 6.01 1.20 7.53
N PRO A 70 7.21 1.34 8.10
CA PRO A 70 8.39 1.71 7.33
C PRO A 70 8.81 0.57 6.41
N ARG A 71 8.99 0.87 5.13
CA ARG A 71 9.49 -0.07 4.11
C ARG A 71 10.59 0.59 3.30
N LEU A 72 11.60 -0.17 2.89
CA LEU A 72 12.61 0.35 1.96
C LEU A 72 11.93 0.74 0.64
N ILE A 73 12.38 1.84 0.02
CA ILE A 73 11.81 2.34 -1.25
C ILE A 73 11.64 1.24 -2.32
N PRO A 74 12.63 0.36 -2.59
CA PRO A 74 12.47 -0.69 -3.60
C PRO A 74 11.34 -1.68 -3.25
N GLU A 75 11.25 -2.10 -1.99
CA GLU A 75 10.22 -3.04 -1.53
C GLU A 75 8.84 -2.43 -1.59
N HIS A 76 8.72 -1.17 -1.17
CA HIS A 76 7.48 -0.40 -1.26
C HIS A 76 6.98 -0.31 -2.71
N ARG A 77 7.88 -0.01 -3.65
CA ARG A 77 7.56 0.03 -5.09
C ARG A 77 7.11 -1.34 -5.61
N ILE A 78 7.79 -2.41 -5.21
CA ILE A 78 7.43 -3.78 -5.62
C ILE A 78 6.04 -4.14 -5.08
N LYS A 79 5.76 -3.87 -3.80
CA LYS A 79 4.45 -4.09 -3.18
C LYS A 79 3.37 -3.31 -3.93
N THR A 80 3.59 -2.02 -4.15
CA THR A 80 2.65 -1.14 -4.85
C THR A 80 2.31 -1.69 -6.23
N ALA A 81 3.32 -2.07 -7.01
CA ALA A 81 3.14 -2.57 -8.38
C ALA A 81 2.46 -3.95 -8.43
N LYS A 82 2.84 -4.88 -7.53
CA LYS A 82 2.38 -6.28 -7.60
C LYS A 82 1.10 -6.57 -6.83
N LYS A 83 0.80 -5.80 -5.78
CA LYS A 83 -0.32 -6.06 -4.86
C LYS A 83 -1.33 -4.91 -4.84
N ASP A 84 -0.90 -3.72 -4.47
CA ASP A 84 -1.84 -2.63 -4.17
C ASP A 84 -2.53 -2.13 -5.45
N ALA A 85 -1.78 -1.84 -6.52
CA ALA A 85 -2.35 -1.39 -7.80
C ALA A 85 -3.39 -2.36 -8.40
N PRO A 86 -3.14 -3.68 -8.54
CA PRO A 86 -4.14 -4.60 -9.07
C PRO A 86 -5.35 -4.77 -8.14
N GLU A 87 -5.15 -4.75 -6.81
CA GLU A 87 -6.27 -4.81 -5.87
C GLU A 87 -7.15 -3.57 -5.94
N ILE A 88 -6.56 -2.37 -6.00
CA ILE A 88 -7.30 -1.12 -6.17
C ILE A 88 -8.09 -1.16 -7.48
N ALA A 89 -7.48 -1.60 -8.59
CA ALA A 89 -8.16 -1.73 -9.87
C ALA A 89 -9.36 -2.70 -9.78
N LYS A 90 -9.19 -3.83 -9.07
CA LYS A 90 -10.27 -4.79 -8.83
C LYS A 90 -11.39 -4.19 -8.00
N ILE A 91 -11.07 -3.50 -6.90
CA ILE A 91 -12.05 -2.84 -6.01
C ILE A 91 -12.87 -1.84 -6.81
N ARG A 92 -12.22 -0.96 -7.59
CA ARG A 92 -12.91 0.03 -8.45
C ARG A 92 -13.86 -0.65 -9.44
N ARG A 93 -13.41 -1.72 -10.09
CA ARG A 93 -14.25 -2.48 -11.04
C ARG A 93 -15.47 -3.10 -10.36
N VAL A 94 -15.31 -3.66 -9.17
CA VAL A 94 -16.42 -4.28 -8.42
C VAL A 94 -17.40 -3.22 -7.92
N ALA A 95 -16.90 -2.11 -7.38
CA ALA A 95 -17.72 -0.99 -6.94
C ALA A 95 -18.58 -0.42 -8.07
N ALA A 96 -18.01 -0.23 -9.27
CA ALA A 96 -18.77 0.21 -10.44
C ALA A 96 -19.86 -0.80 -10.84
N ALA A 97 -19.54 -2.10 -10.84
CA ALA A 97 -20.53 -3.14 -11.15
C ALA A 97 -21.66 -3.22 -10.11
N GLU A 98 -21.34 -2.97 -8.83
CA GLU A 98 -22.31 -2.91 -7.74
C GLU A 98 -23.22 -1.68 -7.87
N GLU A 99 -22.65 -0.51 -8.20
CA GLU A 99 -23.42 0.71 -8.45
C GLU A 99 -24.39 0.52 -9.63
N ASP A 100 -23.93 -0.05 -10.74
CA ASP A 100 -24.77 -0.37 -11.89
C ASP A 100 -25.89 -1.35 -11.53
N PHE A 101 -25.59 -2.34 -10.69
CA PHE A 101 -26.58 -3.29 -10.20
C PHE A 101 -27.63 -2.60 -9.31
N ARG A 102 -27.20 -1.79 -8.33
CA ARG A 102 -28.09 -0.99 -7.48
C ARG A 102 -28.97 -0.07 -8.31
N ARG A 103 -28.39 0.65 -9.28
CA ARG A 103 -29.10 1.54 -10.20
C ARG A 103 -30.22 0.78 -10.91
N ARG A 104 -29.90 -0.36 -11.51
CA ARG A 104 -30.90 -1.21 -12.19
C ARG A 104 -31.99 -1.75 -11.27
N LEU A 105 -31.64 -2.13 -10.04
CA LEU A 105 -32.62 -2.63 -9.08
C LEU A 105 -33.64 -1.55 -8.71
N LEU A 106 -33.18 -0.31 -8.53
CA LEU A 106 -34.01 0.84 -8.21
C LEU A 106 -34.81 1.37 -9.42
N THR A 107 -34.32 1.19 -10.65
CA THR A 107 -35.08 1.54 -11.85
C THR A 107 -36.33 0.63 -11.98
N PRO A 108 -37.54 1.21 -12.19
CA PRO A 108 -38.74 0.43 -12.49
C PRO A 108 -38.53 -0.50 -13.68
N LYS A 109 -39.08 -1.71 -13.62
CA LYS A 109 -38.81 -2.79 -14.59
C LYS A 109 -39.03 -2.37 -16.04
N ASP A 110 -40.03 -1.51 -16.26
CA ASP A 110 -40.50 -1.07 -17.57
C ASP A 110 -39.55 -0.05 -18.22
N GLN A 111 -38.68 0.57 -17.43
CA GLN A 111 -37.69 1.56 -17.87
C GLN A 111 -36.26 0.99 -17.92
N ARG A 112 -36.09 -0.32 -17.66
CA ARG A 112 -34.76 -0.96 -17.67
C ARG A 112 -34.33 -1.26 -19.09
N GLU A 113 -33.12 -0.83 -19.45
CA GLU A 113 -32.51 -1.25 -20.70
C GLU A 113 -32.30 -2.78 -20.73
N PRO A 114 -32.63 -3.46 -21.84
CA PRO A 114 -32.44 -4.89 -21.97
C PRO A 114 -30.95 -5.25 -21.94
N ARG A 115 -30.61 -6.28 -21.16
CA ARG A 115 -29.24 -6.82 -21.12
C ARG A 115 -28.84 -7.33 -22.50
N ARG A 116 -27.81 -6.72 -23.10
CA ARG A 116 -27.16 -7.27 -24.30
C ARG A 116 -26.42 -8.55 -23.91
N SER A 117 -26.73 -9.66 -24.58
CA SER A 117 -25.99 -10.90 -24.40
C SER A 117 -24.57 -10.73 -24.93
N ARG A 118 -23.57 -11.19 -24.16
CA ARG A 118 -22.20 -11.31 -24.66
C ARG A 118 -22.03 -12.42 -25.71
N TRP A 119 -22.99 -13.35 -25.77
CA TRP A 119 -22.96 -14.46 -26.72
C TRP A 119 -23.46 -14.01 -28.09
N PRO A 120 -22.78 -14.41 -29.18
CA PRO A 120 -23.28 -14.19 -30.53
C PRO A 120 -24.65 -14.84 -30.68
N LYS A 121 -25.62 -14.11 -31.24
CA LYS A 121 -26.93 -14.69 -31.55
C LYS A 121 -26.75 -15.72 -32.65
N ARG A 122 -26.86 -17.01 -32.33
CA ARG A 122 -26.90 -18.08 -33.34
C ARG A 122 -28.22 -17.97 -34.09
N LYS A 123 -28.18 -17.91 -35.42
CA LYS A 123 -29.38 -18.11 -36.25
C LYS A 123 -29.79 -19.57 -36.09
N MET A 124 -30.99 -19.84 -35.54
CA MET A 124 -31.57 -21.18 -35.67
C MET A 124 -31.77 -21.45 -37.16
N ARG A 125 -31.18 -22.54 -37.68
CA ARG A 125 -31.52 -23.01 -39.02
C ARG A 125 -32.96 -23.53 -38.94
N GLY A 126 -33.86 -22.87 -39.67
CA GLY A 126 -35.24 -23.32 -39.82
C GLY A 126 -35.27 -24.73 -40.41
N ARG A 127 -36.24 -25.52 -39.96
CA ARG A 127 -36.47 -26.90 -40.37
C ARG A 127 -37.29 -26.95 -41.66
#